data_AF-A0A2V9C734-F1
#
_entry.id   AF-A0A2V9C734-F1
#
_cell.length_a   1.000
_cell.length_b   1.000
_cell.length_c   1.000
_cell.angle_alpha   90.00
_cell.angle_beta   90.00
_cell.angle_gamma   90.00
#
_symmetry.space_group_name_H-M   'P 1'
#
loop_
_entity.id
_entity.type
_entity.pdbx_description
1 polymer ?
#
loop_
_entity_poly.entity_id
_entity_poly.type
_entity_poly.pdbx_seq_one_letter_code
_entity_poly.pdbx_strand_id
1 'polypeptide(L)'
;MTIIFVSLGGLLFAYGQGPKQVAGADTSLAKEERERLLAIGKKLFVERCAKCHDERGDKPLESGPPLSERKLSDGEIARSVSGRFKDAPDEQKRAVALYVRSLMKGK
;
A
#
# COMPACT_ATOMS: atom_id res chain seq x y z
N MET A 1 -46.58 -26.96 -46.42
CA MET A 1 -47.36 -27.23 -45.19
C MET A 1 -46.80 -26.36 -44.07
N THR A 2 -47.59 -25.39 -43.68
CA THR A 2 -47.45 -24.52 -42.49
C THR A 2 -47.52 -25.37 -41.23
N ILE A 3 -46.63 -25.16 -40.25
CA ILE A 3 -47.01 -25.31 -38.83
C ILE A 3 -46.29 -24.25 -38.00
N ILE A 4 -47.09 -23.29 -37.54
CA ILE A 4 -46.79 -22.32 -36.50
C ILE A 4 -46.87 -23.07 -35.16
N PHE A 5 -45.88 -22.92 -34.28
CA PHE A 5 -46.07 -23.17 -32.85
C PHE A 5 -45.58 -21.95 -32.07
N VAL A 6 -46.55 -21.09 -31.76
CA VAL A 6 -46.50 -20.17 -30.63
C VAL A 6 -46.54 -21.02 -29.36
N SER A 7 -45.60 -20.85 -28.44
CA SER A 7 -45.74 -21.31 -27.07
C SER A 7 -45.15 -20.28 -26.11
N LEU A 8 -46.06 -19.44 -25.68
CA LEU A 8 -46.07 -18.63 -24.48
C LEU A 8 -45.90 -19.56 -23.25
N GLY A 9 -45.00 -19.24 -22.33
CA GLY A 9 -45.08 -19.79 -20.98
C GLY A 9 -43.76 -20.17 -20.32
N GLY A 10 -43.22 -19.22 -19.55
CA GLY A 10 -42.74 -19.46 -18.20
C GLY A 10 -41.54 -20.40 -18.01
N LEU A 11 -40.38 -19.81 -17.73
CA LEU A 11 -39.63 -20.26 -16.56
C LEU A 11 -38.87 -19.09 -15.94
N LEU A 12 -39.29 -18.77 -14.72
CA LEU A 12 -38.58 -17.97 -13.74
C LEU A 12 -37.17 -18.57 -13.56
N PHE A 13 -36.16 -17.97 -14.19
CA PHE A 13 -34.80 -18.12 -13.70
C PHE A 13 -34.50 -16.95 -12.76
N ALA A 14 -34.83 -17.20 -11.49
CA ALA A 14 -34.25 -16.47 -10.38
C ALA A 14 -32.73 -16.64 -10.40
N TYR A 15 -32.01 -15.72 -11.04
CA TYR A 15 -30.59 -15.51 -10.78
C TYR A 15 -30.44 -14.27 -9.90
N GLY A 16 -30.73 -14.47 -8.61
CA GLY A 16 -30.18 -13.64 -7.56
C GLY A 16 -28.69 -13.95 -7.42
N GLN A 17 -27.83 -13.22 -8.12
CA GLN A 17 -26.42 -13.09 -7.75
C GLN A 17 -26.10 -11.61 -7.61
N GLY A 18 -26.27 -11.12 -6.38
CA GLY A 18 -25.81 -9.79 -6.01
C GLY A 18 -24.28 -9.66 -6.17
N PRO A 19 -23.78 -8.47 -6.51
CA PRO A 19 -22.35 -8.20 -6.63
C PRO A 19 -21.74 -8.09 -5.23
N LYS A 20 -21.30 -9.21 -4.64
CA LYS A 20 -20.63 -9.20 -3.32
C LYS A 20 -19.34 -10.02 -3.23
N GLN A 21 -18.83 -10.58 -4.34
CA GLN A 21 -17.62 -11.42 -4.34
C GLN A 21 -16.35 -10.78 -4.95
N VAL A 22 -16.43 -9.65 -5.66
CA VAL A 22 -15.24 -9.02 -6.28
C VAL A 22 -14.44 -8.12 -5.32
N ALA A 23 -15.05 -7.65 -4.22
CA ALA A 23 -14.39 -6.72 -3.29
C ALA A 23 -13.36 -7.39 -2.36
N GLY A 24 -13.49 -8.70 -2.08
CA GLY A 24 -12.60 -9.42 -1.16
C GLY A 24 -11.25 -9.78 -1.78
N ALA A 25 -11.22 -10.16 -3.06
CA ALA A 25 -9.98 -10.51 -3.76
C ALA A 25 -9.08 -9.27 -3.99
N ASP A 26 -9.68 -8.16 -4.41
CA ASP A 26 -8.99 -6.90 -4.68
C ASP A 26 -8.28 -6.34 -3.43
N THR A 27 -8.92 -6.47 -2.26
CA THR A 27 -8.36 -6.01 -0.98
C THR A 27 -7.23 -6.90 -0.46
N SER A 28 -7.25 -8.21 -0.73
CA SER A 28 -6.14 -9.11 -0.40
C SER A 28 -4.90 -8.79 -1.23
N LEU A 29 -5.07 -8.66 -2.55
CA LEU A 29 -3.98 -8.31 -3.46
C LEU A 29 -3.37 -6.95 -3.11
N ALA A 30 -4.20 -5.95 -2.79
CA ALA A 30 -3.72 -4.64 -2.34
C ALA A 30 -3.01 -4.68 -0.98
N LYS A 31 -3.36 -5.62 -0.10
CA LYS A 31 -2.67 -5.84 1.17
C LYS A 31 -1.32 -6.51 0.95
N GLU A 32 -1.29 -7.56 0.14
CA GLU A 32 -0.07 -8.30 -0.21
C GLU A 32 0.95 -7.38 -0.90
N GLU A 33 0.50 -6.56 -1.86
CA GLU A 33 1.38 -5.58 -2.52
C GLU A 33 1.89 -4.52 -1.52
N ARG A 34 1.04 -4.07 -0.59
CA ARG A 34 1.47 -3.14 0.47
C ARG A 34 2.52 -3.77 1.39
N GLU A 35 2.37 -5.03 1.76
CA GLU A 35 3.34 -5.77 2.57
C GLU A 35 4.66 -5.97 1.82
N ARG A 36 4.60 -6.28 0.53
CA ARG A 36 5.77 -6.37 -0.35
C ARG A 36 6.52 -5.04 -0.41
N LEU A 37 5.82 -3.93 -0.64
CA LEU A 37 6.42 -2.59 -0.67
C LEU A 37 7.00 -2.19 0.70
N LEU A 38 6.35 -2.58 1.80
CA LEU A 38 6.90 -2.36 3.15
C LEU A 38 8.20 -3.14 3.38
N ALA A 39 8.28 -4.39 2.91
CA ALA A 39 9.50 -5.18 3.02
C ALA A 39 10.66 -4.57 2.21
N ILE A 40 10.39 -4.14 0.98
CA ILE A 40 11.36 -3.42 0.13
C ILE A 40 11.79 -2.12 0.80
N GLY A 41 10.83 -1.33 1.27
CA GLY A 41 11.07 -0.06 1.95
C GLY A 41 11.93 -0.23 3.21
N LYS A 42 11.66 -1.26 4.01
CA LYS A 42 12.47 -1.60 5.19
C LYS A 42 13.91 -1.90 4.81
N LYS A 43 14.12 -2.76 3.82
CA LYS A 43 15.47 -3.13 3.38
C LYS A 43 16.28 -1.90 2.98
N LEU A 44 15.71 -1.06 2.09
CA LEU A 44 16.35 0.16 1.62
C LEU A 44 16.57 1.18 2.75
N PHE A 45 15.64 1.27 3.71
CA PHE A 45 15.78 2.12 4.88
C PHE A 45 16.95 1.68 5.77
N VAL A 46 17.10 0.37 6.03
CA VAL A 46 18.23 -0.15 6.83
C VAL A 46 19.57 0.12 6.13
N GLU A 47 19.64 -0.10 4.82
CA GLU A 47 20.88 0.12 4.05
C GLU A 47 21.34 1.59 4.02
N ARG A 48 20.40 2.55 4.01
CA ARG A 48 20.69 3.96 3.71
C ARG A 48 20.38 4.95 4.84
N CYS A 49 19.35 4.69 5.63
CA CYS A 49 18.81 5.63 6.62
C CYS A 49 19.15 5.22 8.06
N ALA A 50 19.22 3.93 8.36
CA ALA A 50 19.43 3.43 9.72
C ALA A 50 20.80 3.82 10.31
N LYS A 51 21.79 4.16 9.49
CA LYS A 51 23.08 4.71 9.96
C LYS A 51 22.90 5.93 10.87
N CYS A 52 21.87 6.74 10.63
CA CYS A 52 21.55 7.93 11.42
C CYS A 52 20.33 7.75 12.31
N HIS A 53 19.38 6.90 11.91
CA HIS A 53 18.06 6.79 12.56
C HIS A 53 17.83 5.48 13.34
N ASP A 54 18.80 4.56 13.32
CA ASP A 54 18.63 3.14 13.68
C ASP A 54 17.56 2.43 12.83
N GLU A 55 17.51 1.09 12.88
CA GLU A 55 16.64 0.29 12.01
C GLU A 55 15.15 0.58 12.18
N ARG A 56 14.76 1.04 13.37
CA ARG A 56 13.37 1.35 13.74
C ARG A 56 13.04 2.84 13.70
N GLY A 57 14.00 3.70 13.38
CA GLY A 57 13.79 5.14 13.45
C GLY A 57 13.76 5.71 14.87
N ASP A 58 14.18 4.92 15.87
CA ASP A 58 14.08 5.25 17.30
C ASP A 58 15.27 6.07 17.82
N LYS A 59 16.27 6.33 16.98
CA LYS A 59 17.44 7.13 17.38
C LYS A 59 17.11 8.62 17.45
N PRO A 60 17.24 9.28 18.62
CA PRO A 60 17.20 10.73 18.69
C PRO A 60 18.42 11.33 17.99
N LEU A 61 18.24 12.52 17.41
CA LEU A 61 19.29 13.27 16.74
C LEU A 61 19.34 14.67 17.34
N GLU A 62 20.46 15.37 17.16
CA GLU A 62 20.56 16.81 17.53
C GLU A 62 19.45 17.67 16.88
N SER A 63 18.92 17.22 15.74
CA SER A 63 17.81 17.86 15.02
C SER A 63 16.43 17.64 15.66
N GLY A 64 16.33 16.89 16.76
CA GLY A 64 15.09 16.67 17.50
C GLY A 64 14.75 15.18 17.71
N PRO A 65 13.47 14.87 17.96
CA PRO A 65 13.06 13.55 18.41
C PRO A 65 13.31 12.46 17.36
N PRO A 66 13.27 11.19 17.79
CA PRO A 66 13.33 10.04 16.90
C PRO A 66 12.34 10.14 15.74
N LEU A 67 12.70 9.57 14.59
CA LEU A 67 11.85 9.59 13.40
C LEU A 67 10.48 8.94 13.66
N SER A 68 10.44 7.88 14.46
CA SER A 68 9.21 7.18 14.87
C SER A 68 8.25 8.05 15.68
N GLU A 69 8.73 9.11 16.32
CA GLU A 69 7.92 10.04 17.14
C GLU A 69 7.57 11.32 16.39
N ARG A 70 8.06 11.48 15.15
CA ARG A 70 7.72 12.63 14.32
C ARG A 70 6.32 12.47 13.75
N LYS A 71 5.59 13.58 13.64
CA LYS A 71 4.25 13.64 13.03
C LYS A 71 4.34 14.25 11.63
N LEU A 72 5.12 13.61 10.76
CA LEU A 72 5.34 14.11 9.40
C LEU A 72 4.16 13.75 8.50
N SER A 73 3.79 14.67 7.62
CA SER A 73 2.85 14.40 6.53
C SER A 73 3.50 13.56 5.43
N ASP A 74 2.67 12.86 4.65
CA ASP A 74 3.13 12.05 3.50
C ASP A 74 3.96 12.87 2.50
N GLY A 75 3.60 14.16 2.30
CA GLY A 75 4.33 15.07 1.43
C GLY A 75 5.71 15.46 1.96
N GLU A 76 5.86 15.65 3.28
CA GLU A 76 7.16 15.89 3.90
C GLU A 76 8.05 14.66 3.80
N ILE A 77 7.52 13.48 4.10
CA ILE A 77 8.24 12.21 3.97
C ILE A 77 8.72 12.02 2.53
N ALA A 78 7.84 12.17 1.53
CA ALA A 78 8.18 11.99 0.12
C ALA A 78 9.26 12.97 -0.36
N ARG A 79 9.21 14.24 0.06
CA ARG A 79 10.23 15.24 -0.27
C ARG A 79 11.58 14.88 0.35
N SER A 80 11.60 14.52 1.63
CA SER A 80 12.84 14.15 2.32
C SER A 80 13.48 12.89 1.73
N VAL A 81 12.67 11.86 1.43
CA VAL A 81 13.14 10.63 0.79
C VAL A 81 13.69 10.93 -0.60
N SER A 82 12.95 11.68 -1.43
CA SER A 82 13.38 12.00 -2.79
C SER A 82 14.73 12.75 -2.83
N GLY A 83 14.99 13.63 -1.86
CA GLY A 83 16.29 14.31 -1.76
C GLY A 83 17.46 13.37 -1.45
N ARG A 84 17.25 12.33 -0.62
CA ARG A 84 18.28 11.36 -0.22
C ARG A 84 18.40 10.16 -1.18
N PHE A 85 17.35 9.90 -1.95
CA PHE A 85 17.24 8.84 -2.96
C PHE A 85 17.07 9.45 -4.37
N LYS A 86 17.76 10.55 -4.67
CA LYS A 86 17.60 11.30 -5.93
C LYS A 86 17.75 10.44 -7.19
N ASP A 87 18.72 9.53 -7.20
CA ASP A 87 19.08 8.69 -8.35
C ASP A 87 18.33 7.34 -8.35
N ALA A 88 17.49 7.08 -7.35
CA ALA A 88 16.75 5.84 -7.24
C ALA A 88 15.46 5.88 -8.09
N PRO A 89 14.96 4.73 -8.56
CA PRO A 89 13.65 4.63 -9.18
C PRO A 89 12.53 5.12 -8.26
N ASP A 90 11.46 5.69 -8.84
CA ASP A 90 10.35 6.22 -8.06
C ASP A 90 9.63 5.17 -7.22
N GLU A 91 9.60 3.92 -7.67
CA GLU A 91 9.07 2.79 -6.88
C GLU A 91 9.84 2.61 -5.57
N GLN A 92 11.18 2.72 -5.61
CA GLN A 92 12.01 2.61 -4.41
C GLN A 92 11.78 3.79 -3.46
N LYS A 93 11.66 5.02 -3.99
CA LYS A 93 11.32 6.20 -3.20
C LYS A 93 9.96 6.01 -2.50
N ARG A 94 8.96 5.50 -3.23
CA ARG A 94 7.62 5.20 -2.69
C ARG A 94 7.66 4.12 -1.63
N ALA A 95 8.40 3.03 -1.84
CA ALA A 95 8.56 1.96 -0.87
C ALA A 95 9.20 2.46 0.43
N VAL A 96 10.28 3.25 0.33
CA VAL A 96 10.92 3.85 1.52
C VAL A 96 10.00 4.84 2.22
N ALA A 97 9.30 5.71 1.48
CA ALA A 97 8.34 6.64 2.07
C ALA A 97 7.20 5.92 2.80
N LEU A 98 6.69 4.82 2.22
CA LEU A 98 5.68 3.97 2.83
C LEU A 98 6.19 3.36 4.15
N TYR A 99 7.43 2.89 4.18
CA TYR A 99 8.04 2.35 5.39
C TYR A 99 8.28 3.42 6.45
N VAL A 100 8.83 4.58 6.09
CA VAL A 100 9.03 5.69 7.04
C VAL A 100 7.71 6.12 7.69
N ARG A 101 6.63 6.19 6.91
CA ARG A 101 5.29 6.49 7.43
C ARG A 101 4.78 5.43 8.42
N SER A 102 5.12 4.15 8.22
CA SER A 102 4.64 3.08 9.11
C SER A 102 5.31 3.15 10.49
N LEU A 103 6.53 3.68 10.59
CA LEU A 103 7.23 3.89 11.87
C LEU A 103 6.46 4.81 12.82
N MET A 104 5.71 5.77 12.28
CA MET A 104 4.95 6.78 13.06
C MET A 104 3.55 6.31 13.46
N LYS A 105 3.05 5.24 12.83
CA LYS A 105 1.72 4.67 13.11
C LYS A 105 1.74 3.55 14.15
N GLY A 106 2.92 3.04 14.48
CA GLY A 106 3.10 1.84 15.30
C GLY A 106 3.25 2.09 16.80
N LYS A 107 2.81 3.25 17.33
CA LYS A 107 2.96 3.63 18.74
C LYS A 107 1.68 4.22 19.30
#